data_AF-A0A8H9WCC9-F1
#
_entry.id   AF-A0A8H9WCC9-F1
#
_cell.length_a   1.000
_cell.length_b   1.000
_cell.length_c   1.000
_cell.angle_alpha   90.00
_cell.angle_beta   90.00
_cell.angle_gamma   90.00
#
_symmetry.space_group_name_H-M   'P 1'
#
loop_
_entity.id
_entity.type
_entity.pdbx_description
1 polymer ?
#
loop_
_entity_poly.entity_id
_entity_poly.type
_entity_poly.pdbx_seq_one_letter_code
_entity_poly.pdbx_strand_id
1 'polypeptide(L)'
;MAFSTILGAWIAAFLTLGILSYLYRDNPFYKIAEHIFVGVSAAYWAATFYWTQIYPNLFGRLFPKDGPLAFIAEVDFNHEFNVLYFFPLLLGIMMLLSIFRKFNWMARWGIAYTVGIAAGLKAYGYLNSNVLSQINASVVDIFSGSLPFFSMSGNSVFNNIVILVGTISALMYFYFSREQSGSYGKFTRLGIYFLMISFGASFGFAVMGRISLLIGRFNDLILFSSSDYNYGTFWMMLFIVIILGFWSFQNPEKKEG
;
A
#
# COMPACT_ATOMS: atom_id res chain seq x y z
N MET A 1 32.53 -10.76 5.55
CA MET A 1 31.10 -10.91 5.20
C MET A 1 30.94 -12.08 4.24
N ALA A 2 29.76 -12.72 4.22
CA ALA A 2 29.48 -13.79 3.25
C ALA A 2 29.43 -13.20 1.84
N PHE A 3 29.88 -13.96 0.84
CA PHE A 3 29.82 -13.52 -0.56
C PHE A 3 28.38 -13.15 -0.98
N SER A 4 27.37 -13.88 -0.47
CA SER A 4 25.96 -13.61 -0.71
C SER A 4 25.50 -12.22 -0.24
N THR A 5 26.01 -11.73 0.90
CA THR A 5 25.62 -10.41 1.43
C THR A 5 26.26 -9.28 0.64
N ILE A 6 27.51 -9.47 0.19
CA ILE A 6 28.21 -8.50 -0.66
C ILE A 6 27.54 -8.44 -2.04
N LEU A 7 27.26 -9.59 -2.66
CA LEU A 7 26.57 -9.64 -3.95
C LEU A 7 25.16 -9.05 -3.86
N GLY A 8 24.42 -9.33 -2.78
CA GLY A 8 23.12 -8.72 -2.52
C GLY A 8 23.18 -7.20 -2.41
N ALA A 9 24.19 -6.66 -1.71
CA ALA A 9 24.42 -5.22 -1.60
C ALA A 9 24.70 -4.56 -2.96
N TRP A 10 25.49 -5.20 -3.81
CA TRP A 10 25.81 -4.70 -5.16
C TRP A 10 24.58 -4.66 -6.06
N ILE A 11 23.76 -5.71 -6.03
CA ILE A 11 22.49 -5.74 -6.76
C ILE A 11 21.53 -4.67 -6.24
N ALA A 12 21.42 -4.52 -4.92
CA ALA A 12 20.56 -3.50 -4.31
C ALA A 12 21.01 -2.07 -4.67
N ALA A 13 22.32 -1.80 -4.67
CA ALA A 13 22.89 -0.53 -5.10
C ALA A 13 22.62 -0.26 -6.58
N PHE A 14 22.83 -1.26 -7.45
CA PHE A 14 22.52 -1.16 -8.88
C PHE A 14 21.05 -0.83 -9.13
N LEU A 15 20.12 -1.56 -8.52
CA LEU A 15 18.69 -1.34 -8.72
C LEU A 15 18.24 0.02 -8.18
N THR A 16 18.76 0.44 -7.03
CA THR A 16 18.45 1.75 -6.44
C THR A 16 18.93 2.88 -7.35
N LEU A 17 20.17 2.83 -7.82
CA LEU A 17 20.73 3.82 -8.74
C LEU A 17 20.07 3.76 -10.11
N GLY A 18 19.72 2.56 -10.60
CA GLY A 18 19.01 2.35 -11.87
C GLY A 18 17.62 3.00 -11.87
N ILE A 19 16.89 2.90 -10.75
CA ILE A 19 15.61 3.62 -10.58
C ILE A 19 15.84 5.13 -10.49
N LEU A 20 16.82 5.59 -9.72
CA LEU A 20 17.13 7.03 -9.60
C LEU A 20 17.60 7.64 -10.92
N SER A 21 18.18 6.85 -11.82
CA SER A 21 18.60 7.29 -13.16
C SER A 21 17.43 7.82 -14.00
N TYR A 22 16.18 7.45 -13.68
CA TYR A 22 14.99 8.04 -14.29
C TYR A 22 14.96 9.57 -14.18
N LEU A 23 15.52 10.12 -13.10
CA LEU A 23 15.57 11.58 -12.88
C LEU A 23 16.32 12.31 -14.00
N TYR A 24 17.25 11.63 -14.68
CA TYR A 24 17.98 12.19 -15.81
C TYR A 24 17.17 12.06 -17.12
N ARG A 25 16.72 10.83 -17.43
CA ARG A 25 15.85 10.51 -18.58
C ARG A 25 15.33 9.08 -18.47
N ASP A 26 14.33 8.74 -19.27
CA ASP A 26 13.92 7.38 -19.56
C ASP A 26 15.06 6.60 -20.26
N ASN A 27 15.78 5.78 -19.49
CA ASN A 27 17.05 5.17 -19.89
C ASN A 27 16.99 3.62 -19.81
N PRO A 28 17.90 2.89 -20.46
CA PRO A 28 17.89 1.42 -20.45
C PRO A 28 18.02 0.80 -19.05
N PHE A 29 18.81 1.41 -18.15
CA PHE A 29 18.98 0.90 -16.78
C PHE A 29 17.71 1.01 -15.95
N TYR A 30 16.98 2.13 -16.09
CA TYR A 30 15.69 2.34 -15.47
C TYR A 30 14.69 1.29 -15.95
N LYS A 31 14.59 1.04 -17.26
CA LYS A 31 13.68 0.02 -17.82
C LYS A 31 14.00 -1.38 -17.32
N ILE A 32 15.28 -1.73 -17.24
CA ILE A 32 15.71 -3.01 -16.66
C ILE A 32 15.28 -3.10 -15.20
N ALA A 33 15.55 -2.06 -14.40
CA ALA A 33 15.18 -2.05 -12.99
C ALA A 33 13.66 -2.11 -12.80
N GLU A 34 12.88 -1.41 -13.63
CA GLU A 34 11.43 -1.41 -13.63
C GLU A 34 10.87 -2.80 -13.97
N HIS A 35 11.32 -3.43 -15.06
CA HIS A 35 10.86 -4.77 -15.43
C HIS A 35 11.21 -5.82 -14.38
N ILE A 36 12.41 -5.76 -13.80
CA ILE A 36 12.81 -6.63 -12.68
C ILE A 36 11.90 -6.38 -11.49
N PHE A 37 11.68 -5.12 -11.11
CA PHE A 37 10.85 -4.77 -9.96
C PHE A 37 9.41 -5.27 -10.10
N VAL A 38 8.78 -5.03 -11.26
CA VAL A 38 7.40 -5.45 -11.52
C VAL A 38 7.33 -6.98 -11.59
N GLY A 39 8.27 -7.63 -12.26
CA GLY A 39 8.33 -9.09 -12.38
C GLY A 39 8.51 -9.80 -11.05
N VAL A 40 9.47 -9.36 -10.23
CA VAL A 40 9.73 -9.93 -8.90
C VAL A 40 8.55 -9.67 -7.96
N SER A 41 7.95 -8.47 -8.01
CA SER A 41 6.77 -8.15 -7.20
C SER A 41 5.60 -9.07 -7.55
N ALA A 42 5.31 -9.25 -8.84
CA ALA A 42 4.25 -10.14 -9.30
C ALA A 42 4.50 -11.60 -8.89
N ALA A 43 5.75 -12.09 -9.04
CA ALA A 43 6.13 -13.44 -8.64
C ALA A 43 6.04 -13.64 -7.12
N TYR A 44 6.50 -12.69 -6.33
CA TYR A 44 6.42 -12.73 -4.87
C TYR A 44 4.97 -12.82 -4.40
N TRP A 45 4.11 -11.93 -4.89
CA TRP A 45 2.69 -11.95 -4.54
C TRP A 45 2.00 -13.25 -4.99
N ALA A 46 2.29 -13.73 -6.21
CA ALA A 46 1.75 -14.99 -6.70
C ALA A 46 2.14 -16.18 -5.83
N ALA A 47 3.43 -16.29 -5.46
CA ALA A 47 3.92 -17.35 -4.59
C ALA A 47 3.32 -17.24 -3.18
N THR A 48 3.31 -16.04 -2.59
CA THR A 48 2.75 -15.84 -1.25
C THR A 48 1.26 -16.16 -1.23
N PHE A 49 0.46 -15.70 -2.20
CA PHE A 49 -0.96 -16.04 -2.25
C PHE A 49 -1.21 -17.52 -2.50
N TYR A 50 -0.38 -18.18 -3.30
CA TYR A 50 -0.48 -19.62 -3.47
C TYR A 50 -0.29 -20.36 -2.14
N TRP A 51 0.81 -20.09 -1.42
CA TRP A 51 1.14 -20.80 -0.18
C TRP A 51 0.29 -20.39 1.03
N THR A 52 -0.20 -19.15 1.07
CA THR A 52 -0.95 -18.63 2.24
C THR A 52 -2.46 -18.61 2.06
N GLN A 53 -2.96 -18.61 0.81
CA GLN A 53 -4.40 -18.53 0.54
C GLN A 53 -4.88 -19.78 -0.18
N ILE A 54 -4.30 -20.12 -1.33
CA ILE A 54 -4.81 -21.23 -2.16
C ILE A 54 -4.55 -22.57 -1.46
N TYR A 55 -3.30 -22.84 -1.09
CA TYR A 55 -2.91 -24.11 -0.49
C TYR A 55 -3.68 -24.41 0.82
N PRO A 56 -3.67 -23.54 1.85
CA PRO A 56 -4.39 -23.83 3.08
C PRO A 56 -5.91 -23.66 2.99
N ASN A 57 -6.42 -22.59 2.35
CA ASN A 57 -7.87 -22.32 2.41
C ASN A 57 -8.66 -23.06 1.34
N LEU A 58 -8.11 -23.31 0.15
CA LEU A 58 -8.80 -24.05 -0.89
C LEU A 58 -8.54 -25.55 -0.74
N PHE A 59 -7.27 -25.96 -0.81
CA PHE A 59 -6.95 -27.39 -0.76
C PHE A 59 -7.08 -27.97 0.64
N GLY A 60 -6.70 -27.25 1.70
CA GLY A 60 -6.90 -27.71 3.09
C GLY A 60 -8.37 -27.91 3.50
N ARG A 61 -9.34 -27.23 2.87
CA ARG A 61 -10.79 -27.40 3.13
C ARG A 61 -11.47 -28.41 2.21
N LEU A 62 -10.89 -28.66 1.03
CA LEU A 62 -11.37 -29.66 0.07
C LEU A 62 -10.79 -31.05 0.33
N PHE A 63 -9.57 -31.12 0.87
CA PHE A 63 -8.83 -32.35 1.14
C PHE A 63 -8.33 -32.42 2.60
N PRO A 64 -9.22 -32.27 3.60
CA PRO A 64 -8.82 -32.45 4.99
C PRO A 64 -8.56 -33.92 5.30
N LYS A 65 -7.75 -34.17 6.32
CA LYS A 65 -7.29 -35.49 6.75
C LYS A 65 -8.42 -36.50 7.01
N ASP A 66 -9.53 -36.05 7.58
CA ASP A 66 -10.71 -36.87 7.88
C ASP A 66 -11.84 -36.71 6.84
N GLY A 67 -11.52 -36.14 5.67
CA GLY A 67 -12.48 -35.85 4.62
C GLY A 67 -12.78 -37.05 3.69
N PRO A 68 -13.94 -37.05 3.01
CA PRO A 68 -14.32 -38.10 2.05
C PRO A 68 -13.39 -38.18 0.83
N LEU A 69 -12.54 -37.17 0.59
CA LEU A 69 -11.62 -37.05 -0.54
C LEU A 69 -10.13 -37.18 -0.13
N ALA A 70 -9.84 -37.53 1.14
CA ALA A 70 -8.48 -37.65 1.66
C ALA A 70 -7.60 -38.69 0.92
N PHE A 71 -8.23 -39.60 0.15
CA PHE A 71 -7.52 -40.58 -0.68
C PHE A 71 -6.81 -39.98 -1.92
N ILE A 72 -7.11 -38.74 -2.30
CA ILE A 72 -6.53 -38.07 -3.49
C ILE A 72 -5.32 -37.20 -3.11
N ALA A 73 -5.44 -36.48 -2.00
CA ALA A 73 -4.41 -35.63 -1.43
C ALA A 73 -4.74 -35.42 0.06
N GLU A 74 -3.73 -35.35 0.92
CA GLU A 74 -3.90 -35.06 2.35
C GLU A 74 -3.19 -33.73 2.64
N VAL A 75 -3.97 -32.74 3.09
CA VAL A 75 -3.45 -31.41 3.43
C VAL A 75 -3.96 -31.02 4.82
N ASP A 76 -3.12 -31.24 5.84
CA ASP A 76 -3.48 -31.02 7.24
C ASP A 76 -3.29 -29.56 7.66
N PHE A 77 -4.40 -28.82 7.71
CA PHE A 77 -4.47 -27.49 8.31
C PHE A 77 -5.58 -27.40 9.37
N ASN A 78 -6.00 -28.52 9.96
CA ASN A 78 -7.06 -28.57 10.98
C ASN A 78 -8.38 -27.87 10.55
N HIS A 79 -8.77 -28.03 9.28
CA HIS A 79 -10.00 -27.48 8.72
C HIS A 79 -11.05 -28.58 8.52
N GLU A 80 -12.32 -28.26 8.76
CA GLU A 80 -13.43 -29.17 8.43
C GLU A 80 -13.68 -29.22 6.92
N PHE A 81 -14.12 -30.38 6.44
CA PHE A 81 -14.49 -30.57 5.03
C PHE A 81 -15.66 -29.66 4.66
N ASN A 82 -15.47 -28.82 3.65
CA ASN A 82 -16.53 -27.94 3.19
C ASN A 82 -16.65 -27.97 1.66
N VAL A 83 -17.72 -28.62 1.19
CA VAL A 83 -18.04 -28.79 -0.23
C VAL A 83 -18.22 -27.44 -0.95
N LEU A 84 -18.56 -26.36 -0.24
CA LEU A 84 -18.74 -25.04 -0.83
C LEU A 84 -17.45 -24.51 -1.50
N TYR A 85 -16.27 -25.01 -1.11
CA TYR A 85 -14.99 -24.63 -1.69
C TYR A 85 -14.77 -25.13 -3.13
N PHE A 86 -15.61 -26.05 -3.63
CA PHE A 86 -15.64 -26.39 -5.05
C PHE A 86 -16.05 -25.20 -5.91
N PHE A 87 -16.87 -24.28 -5.39
CA PHE A 87 -17.30 -23.11 -6.13
C PHE A 87 -16.15 -22.13 -6.40
N PRO A 88 -15.34 -21.70 -5.42
CA PRO A 88 -14.09 -20.98 -5.66
C PRO A 88 -13.08 -21.72 -6.56
N LEU A 89 -12.95 -23.05 -6.43
CA LEU A 89 -12.09 -23.85 -7.31
C LEU A 89 -12.54 -23.74 -8.78
N LEU A 90 -13.83 -23.92 -9.02
CA LEU A 90 -14.43 -23.78 -10.35
C LEU A 90 -14.19 -22.38 -10.91
N LEU A 91 -14.46 -21.34 -10.13
CA LEU A 91 -14.21 -19.95 -10.54
C LEU A 91 -12.72 -19.69 -10.82
N GLY A 92 -11.81 -20.27 -10.02
CA GLY A 92 -10.37 -20.18 -10.25
C GLY A 92 -9.94 -20.81 -11.57
N ILE A 93 -10.47 -22.00 -11.88
CA ILE A 93 -10.22 -22.68 -13.17
C ILE A 93 -10.80 -21.85 -14.32
N MET A 94 -12.01 -21.30 -14.17
CA MET A 94 -12.64 -20.43 -15.16
C MET A 94 -11.81 -19.17 -15.43
N MET A 95 -11.15 -18.62 -14.41
CA MET A 95 -10.21 -17.50 -14.57
C MET A 95 -8.93 -17.92 -15.30
N LEU A 96 -8.35 -19.08 -14.99
CA LEU A 96 -7.14 -19.57 -15.67
C LEU A 96 -7.40 -19.88 -17.16
N LEU A 97 -8.60 -20.35 -17.51
CA LEU A 97 -8.98 -20.63 -18.89
C LEU A 97 -9.05 -19.37 -19.77
N SER A 98 -8.99 -18.16 -19.20
CA SER A 98 -8.91 -16.90 -19.95
C SER A 98 -7.62 -16.71 -20.75
N ILE A 99 -6.57 -17.48 -20.44
CA ILE A 99 -5.32 -17.50 -21.22
C ILE A 99 -5.62 -17.87 -22.68
N PHE A 100 -6.64 -18.69 -22.92
CA PHE A 100 -7.10 -19.03 -24.26
C PHE A 100 -8.16 -18.01 -24.73
N ARG A 101 -7.88 -17.34 -25.86
CA ARG A 101 -8.77 -16.31 -26.45
C ARG A 101 -10.24 -16.76 -26.59
N LYS A 102 -10.49 -18.05 -26.84
CA LYS A 102 -11.85 -18.63 -27.01
C LYS A 102 -12.67 -18.67 -25.71
N PHE A 103 -12.02 -18.86 -24.55
CA PHE A 103 -12.69 -19.02 -23.26
C PHE A 103 -12.59 -17.79 -22.35
N ASN A 104 -12.08 -16.67 -22.88
CA ASN A 104 -11.89 -15.42 -22.13
C ASN A 104 -13.19 -14.90 -21.48
N TRP A 105 -14.36 -15.17 -22.07
CA TRP A 105 -15.65 -14.77 -21.47
C TRP A 105 -15.90 -15.42 -20.10
N MET A 106 -15.29 -16.57 -19.83
CA MET A 106 -15.54 -17.37 -18.63
C MET A 106 -14.93 -16.76 -17.37
N ALA A 107 -13.83 -16.01 -17.50
CA ALA A 107 -13.23 -15.26 -16.39
C ALA A 107 -14.14 -14.16 -15.82
N ARG A 108 -15.13 -13.68 -16.60
CA ARG A 108 -16.05 -12.62 -16.16
C ARG A 108 -16.83 -13.03 -14.90
N TRP A 109 -17.18 -14.32 -14.76
CA TRP A 109 -17.87 -14.83 -13.58
C TRP A 109 -17.00 -14.79 -12.32
N GLY A 110 -15.73 -15.20 -12.43
CA GLY A 110 -14.78 -15.11 -11.33
C GLY A 110 -14.51 -13.65 -10.91
N ILE A 111 -14.37 -12.76 -11.89
CA ILE A 111 -14.19 -11.32 -11.64
C ILE A 111 -15.45 -10.73 -10.98
N ALA A 112 -16.65 -11.05 -11.46
CA ALA A 112 -17.90 -10.57 -10.86
C ALA A 112 -18.04 -11.00 -9.40
N TYR A 113 -17.72 -12.26 -9.09
CA TYR A 113 -17.76 -12.78 -7.72
C TYR A 113 -16.75 -12.08 -6.80
N THR A 114 -15.49 -11.97 -7.23
CA THR A 114 -14.43 -11.31 -6.46
C THR A 114 -14.70 -9.82 -6.24
N VAL A 115 -15.20 -9.11 -7.26
CA VAL A 115 -15.60 -7.71 -7.15
C VAL A 115 -16.79 -7.55 -6.21
N GLY A 116 -17.81 -8.41 -6.30
CA GLY A 116 -18.99 -8.37 -5.43
C GLY A 116 -18.63 -8.54 -3.95
N ILE A 117 -17.79 -9.54 -3.65
CA ILE A 117 -17.29 -9.77 -2.29
C ILE A 117 -16.44 -8.59 -1.82
N ALA A 118 -15.49 -8.14 -2.64
CA ALA A 118 -14.61 -7.02 -2.27
C ALA A 118 -15.42 -5.74 -2.01
N ALA A 119 -16.42 -5.43 -2.83
CA ALA A 119 -17.30 -4.28 -2.65
C ALA A 119 -18.13 -4.42 -1.37
N GLY A 120 -18.74 -5.58 -1.11
CA GLY A 120 -19.53 -5.82 0.10
C GLY A 120 -18.70 -5.73 1.38
N LEU A 121 -17.54 -6.41 1.42
CA LEU A 121 -16.62 -6.36 2.55
C LEU A 121 -16.08 -4.95 2.78
N LYS A 122 -15.72 -4.23 1.71
CA LYS A 122 -15.28 -2.84 1.83
C LYS A 122 -16.42 -1.95 2.32
N ALA A 123 -17.64 -2.07 1.79
CA ALA A 123 -18.78 -1.27 2.24
C ALA A 123 -19.03 -1.48 3.74
N TYR A 124 -19.08 -2.73 4.20
CA TYR A 124 -19.22 -3.04 5.62
C TYR A 124 -18.04 -2.52 6.45
N GLY A 125 -16.81 -2.77 5.97
CA GLY A 125 -15.58 -2.30 6.60
C GLY A 125 -15.56 -0.78 6.78
N TYR A 126 -15.84 -0.03 5.72
CA TYR A 126 -15.93 1.44 5.75
C TYR A 126 -17.02 1.93 6.71
N LEU A 127 -18.19 1.30 6.75
CA LEU A 127 -19.22 1.67 7.72
C LEU A 127 -18.74 1.47 9.16
N ASN A 128 -18.09 0.33 9.45
CA ASN A 128 -17.63 0.03 10.80
C ASN A 128 -16.42 0.89 11.21
N SER A 129 -15.40 1.01 10.35
CA SER A 129 -14.16 1.71 10.66
C SER A 129 -14.26 3.22 10.48
N ASN A 130 -14.91 3.71 9.43
CA ASN A 130 -14.88 5.14 9.11
C ASN A 130 -16.12 5.87 9.60
N VAL A 131 -17.26 5.21 9.78
CA VAL A 131 -18.47 5.86 10.29
C VAL A 131 -18.62 5.59 11.78
N LEU A 132 -18.79 4.33 12.17
CA LEU A 132 -19.04 3.99 13.59
C LEU A 132 -17.84 4.34 14.48
N SER A 133 -16.61 3.98 14.09
CA SER A 133 -15.44 4.34 14.90
C SER A 133 -15.23 5.85 15.00
N GLN A 134 -15.54 6.63 13.96
CA GLN A 134 -15.39 8.10 14.01
C GLN A 134 -16.47 8.77 14.85
N ILE A 135 -17.70 8.23 14.83
CA ILE A 135 -18.77 8.64 15.73
C ILE A 135 -18.35 8.36 17.17
N ASN A 136 -17.91 7.14 17.47
CA ASN A 136 -17.45 6.77 18.81
C ASN A 136 -16.26 7.61 19.28
N ALA A 137 -15.28 7.88 18.39
CA ALA A 137 -14.14 8.75 18.71
C ALA A 137 -14.55 10.22 18.95
N SER A 138 -15.69 10.65 18.41
CA SER A 138 -16.25 11.99 18.64
C SER A 138 -17.10 12.07 19.92
N VAL A 139 -17.49 10.93 20.51
CA VAL A 139 -18.12 10.88 21.84
C VAL A 139 -17.02 11.02 22.88
N VAL A 140 -16.64 12.27 23.15
CA VAL A 140 -15.63 12.64 24.14
C VAL A 140 -16.27 13.00 25.46
N ASP A 141 -15.72 12.50 26.57
CA ASP A 141 -16.15 12.89 27.93
C ASP A 141 -15.66 14.30 28.26
N ILE A 142 -16.60 15.24 28.39
CA ILE A 142 -16.29 16.67 28.61
C ILE A 142 -16.27 17.00 30.11
N PHE A 143 -16.99 16.23 30.93
CA PHE A 143 -17.26 16.57 32.33
C PHE A 143 -16.80 15.49 33.33
N SER A 144 -16.00 14.51 32.92
CA SER A 144 -15.41 13.56 33.86
C SER A 144 -14.41 14.29 34.77
N GLY A 145 -14.73 14.43 36.06
CA GLY A 145 -13.89 15.10 37.07
C GLY A 145 -12.52 14.46 37.34
N SER A 146 -12.14 13.44 36.56
CA SER A 146 -10.87 12.72 36.60
C SER A 146 -9.83 13.23 35.61
N LEU A 147 -10.19 14.11 34.66
CA LEU A 147 -9.27 14.60 33.61
C LEU A 147 -8.62 15.93 33.98
N PRO A 148 -7.32 16.12 33.68
CA PRO A 148 -6.67 17.42 33.81
C PRO A 148 -7.27 18.44 32.83
N PHE A 149 -7.32 19.71 33.23
CA PHE A 149 -7.90 20.77 32.40
C PHE A 149 -7.15 20.96 31.08
N PHE A 150 -5.81 20.90 31.10
CA PHE A 150 -4.95 21.04 29.92
C PHE A 150 -3.81 20.02 29.96
N SER A 151 -3.58 19.33 28.83
CA SER A 151 -2.44 18.45 28.61
C SER A 151 -2.07 18.45 27.13
N MET A 152 -0.77 18.59 26.82
CA MET A 152 -0.27 18.70 25.45
C MET A 152 -0.28 17.36 24.71
N SER A 153 -0.14 16.24 25.42
CA SER A 153 0.07 14.91 24.82
C SER A 153 -0.88 13.84 25.34
N GLY A 154 -1.94 14.21 26.07
CA GLY A 154 -2.90 13.28 26.66
C GLY A 154 -4.34 13.79 26.64
N ASN A 155 -5.27 12.94 27.10
CA ASN A 155 -6.68 13.29 27.20
C ASN A 155 -6.85 14.43 28.22
N SER A 156 -7.43 15.54 27.77
CA SER A 156 -7.73 16.70 28.60
C SER A 156 -9.09 17.26 28.22
N VAL A 157 -9.72 17.97 29.15
CA VAL A 157 -11.00 18.64 28.90
C VAL A 157 -10.87 19.60 27.72
N PHE A 158 -9.75 20.33 27.62
CA PHE A 158 -9.46 21.21 26.49
C PHE A 158 -9.40 20.46 25.15
N ASN A 159 -8.65 19.36 25.05
CA ASN A 159 -8.54 18.58 23.80
C ASN A 159 -9.91 18.03 23.37
N ASN A 160 -10.71 17.56 24.33
CA ASN A 160 -12.06 17.06 24.06
C ASN A 160 -12.99 18.17 23.54
N ILE A 161 -12.91 19.37 24.12
CA ILE A 161 -13.66 20.54 23.62
C ILE A 161 -13.19 20.92 22.19
N VAL A 162 -11.88 20.92 21.94
CA VAL A 162 -11.33 21.23 20.61
C VAL A 162 -11.82 20.24 19.56
N ILE A 163 -11.84 18.93 19.87
CA ILE A 163 -12.37 17.90 18.98
C ILE A 163 -13.87 18.16 18.72
N LEU A 164 -14.67 18.38 19.76
CA LEU A 164 -16.10 18.61 19.60
C LEU A 164 -16.42 19.85 18.77
N VAL A 165 -15.78 20.99 19.09
CA VAL A 165 -15.98 22.26 18.36
C VAL A 165 -15.45 22.16 16.93
N GLY A 166 -14.29 21.52 16.74
CA GLY A 166 -13.70 21.27 15.43
C GLY A 166 -14.62 20.42 14.54
N THR A 167 -15.15 19.30 15.07
CA THR A 167 -16.06 18.41 14.32
C THR A 167 -17.37 19.12 13.97
N ILE A 168 -18.00 19.81 14.93
CA ILE A 168 -19.27 20.50 14.69
C ILE A 168 -19.10 21.66 13.69
N SER A 169 -18.02 22.43 13.80
CA SER A 169 -17.74 23.54 12.87
C SER A 169 -17.40 23.05 11.45
N ALA A 170 -16.65 21.94 11.33
CA ALA A 170 -16.36 21.32 10.03
C ALA A 170 -17.61 20.71 9.38
N LEU A 171 -18.50 20.07 10.14
CA LEU A 171 -19.79 19.57 9.63
C LEU A 171 -20.68 20.72 9.15
N MET A 172 -20.73 21.83 9.89
CA MET A 172 -21.44 23.04 9.45
C MET A 172 -20.83 23.66 8.18
N TYR A 173 -19.53 23.53 7.96
CA TYR A 173 -18.90 23.96 6.70
C TYR A 173 -19.37 23.14 5.49
N PHE A 174 -19.46 21.82 5.63
CA PHE A 174 -19.94 20.94 4.55
C PHE A 174 -21.46 20.89 4.41
N TYR A 175 -22.20 21.52 5.33
CA TYR A 175 -23.65 21.60 5.25
C TYR A 175 -24.07 22.66 4.21
N PHE A 176 -24.17 22.25 2.95
CA PHE A 176 -24.48 23.14 1.82
C PHE A 176 -25.95 23.61 1.75
N SER A 177 -26.84 23.06 2.58
CA SER A 177 -28.28 23.39 2.54
C SER A 177 -28.66 24.69 3.25
N ARG A 178 -27.70 25.41 3.85
CA ARG A 178 -27.94 26.69 4.51
C ARG A 178 -26.93 27.73 4.04
N GLU A 179 -27.38 28.93 3.71
CA GLU A 179 -26.49 30.02 3.34
C GLU A 179 -25.54 30.38 4.49
N GLN A 180 -24.25 30.51 4.17
CA GLN A 180 -23.20 30.83 5.15
C GLN A 180 -23.14 32.33 5.48
N SER A 181 -24.28 32.93 5.85
CA SER A 181 -24.39 34.35 6.19
C SER A 181 -24.46 34.60 7.70
N GLY A 182 -23.99 35.76 8.16
CA GLY A 182 -24.07 36.20 9.56
C GLY A 182 -23.19 35.41 10.55
N SER A 183 -23.71 35.17 11.76
CA SER A 183 -23.00 34.45 12.84
C SER A 183 -22.67 33.00 12.48
N TYR A 184 -23.55 32.36 11.70
CA TYR A 184 -23.35 31.00 11.18
C TYR A 184 -22.11 30.92 10.27
N GLY A 185 -21.95 31.87 9.34
CA GLY A 185 -20.76 31.94 8.48
C GLY A 185 -19.44 32.15 9.23
N LYS A 186 -19.45 32.87 10.36
CA LYS A 186 -18.25 33.03 11.21
C LYS A 186 -17.86 31.72 11.90
N PHE A 187 -18.83 30.96 12.40
CA PHE A 187 -18.58 29.66 13.02
C PHE A 187 -18.11 28.61 11.98
N THR A 188 -18.69 28.65 10.78
CA THR A 188 -18.26 27.84 9.65
C THR A 188 -16.81 28.15 9.20
N ARG A 189 -16.39 29.43 9.25
CA ARG A 189 -15.00 29.83 8.93
C ARG A 189 -13.98 29.21 9.89
N LEU A 190 -14.34 29.01 11.16
CA LEU A 190 -13.50 28.29 12.12
C LEU A 190 -13.30 26.83 11.66
N GLY A 191 -14.35 26.18 11.17
CA GLY A 191 -14.26 24.84 10.56
C GLY A 191 -13.30 24.78 9.37
N ILE A 192 -13.25 25.82 8.53
CA ILE A 192 -12.28 25.91 7.42
C ILE A 192 -10.84 25.86 7.94
N TYR A 193 -10.52 26.60 9.00
CA TYR A 193 -9.18 26.58 9.57
C TYR A 193 -8.83 25.20 10.16
N PHE A 194 -9.76 24.56 10.85
CA PHE A 194 -9.57 23.18 11.32
C PHE A 194 -9.29 22.22 10.16
N LEU A 195 -10.06 22.30 9.07
CA LEU A 195 -9.85 21.48 7.87
C LEU A 195 -8.50 21.75 7.21
N MET A 196 -8.10 23.01 7.08
CA MET A 196 -6.79 23.38 6.51
C MET A 196 -5.64 22.80 7.34
N ILE A 197 -5.73 22.84 8.67
CA ILE A 197 -4.72 22.26 9.57
C ILE A 197 -4.69 20.74 9.43
N SER A 198 -5.84 20.06 9.46
CA SER A 198 -5.92 18.60 9.35
C SER A 198 -5.44 18.10 7.99
N PHE A 199 -5.84 18.73 6.89
CA PHE A 199 -5.35 18.39 5.56
C PHE A 199 -3.87 18.70 5.38
N GLY A 200 -3.39 19.84 5.92
CA GLY A 200 -1.98 20.19 5.93
C GLY A 200 -1.13 19.16 6.67
N ALA A 201 -1.58 18.70 7.86
CA ALA A 201 -0.93 17.64 8.61
C ALA A 201 -0.93 16.30 7.86
N SER A 202 -2.05 15.91 7.26
CA SER A 202 -2.16 14.68 6.47
C SER A 202 -1.25 14.69 5.23
N PHE A 203 -1.20 15.81 4.51
CA PHE A 203 -0.26 16.00 3.40
C PHE A 203 1.18 15.96 3.86
N GLY A 204 1.52 16.65 4.96
CA GLY A 204 2.85 16.64 5.55
C GLY A 204 3.30 15.23 5.96
N PHE A 205 2.41 14.44 6.55
CA PHE A 205 2.67 13.04 6.90
C PHE A 205 2.95 12.18 5.66
N ALA A 206 2.16 12.34 4.59
CA ALA A 206 2.36 11.60 3.35
C ALA A 206 3.69 11.96 2.66
N VAL A 207 4.05 13.25 2.63
CA VAL A 207 5.33 13.71 2.08
C VAL A 207 6.50 13.19 2.92
N MET A 208 6.40 13.31 4.25
CA MET A 208 7.43 12.81 5.18
C MET A 208 7.61 11.30 5.04
N GLY A 209 6.54 10.52 4.87
CA GLY A 209 6.61 9.09 4.63
C GLY A 209 7.40 8.74 3.36
N ARG A 210 7.16 9.45 2.25
CA ARG A 210 7.91 9.25 1.00
C ARG A 210 9.39 9.66 1.14
N ILE A 211 9.67 10.78 1.79
CA ILE A 211 11.04 11.24 2.06
C ILE A 211 11.76 10.25 2.98
N SER A 212 11.09 9.73 3.99
CA SER A 212 11.66 8.74 4.92
C SER A 212 12.08 7.45 4.20
N LEU A 213 11.25 6.95 3.27
CA LEU A 213 11.61 5.81 2.42
C LEU A 213 12.84 6.11 1.55
N LEU A 214 12.93 7.32 0.98
CA LEU A 214 14.09 7.76 0.19
C LEU A 214 15.37 7.85 1.05
N ILE A 215 15.28 8.43 2.25
CA ILE A 215 16.39 8.49 3.21
C ILE A 215 16.87 7.07 3.54
N GLY A 216 15.95 6.12 3.76
CA GLY A 216 16.30 4.72 3.97
C GLY A 216 17.14 4.14 2.83
N ARG A 217 16.78 4.41 1.57
CA ARG A 217 17.57 4.00 0.41
C ARG A 217 18.94 4.69 0.33
N PHE A 218 19.04 5.97 0.69
CA PHE A 218 20.34 6.65 0.75
C PHE A 218 21.23 6.10 1.86
N ASN A 219 20.68 5.78 3.03
CA ASN A 219 21.42 5.11 4.10
C ASN A 219 21.96 3.75 3.65
N ASP A 220 21.17 2.97 2.91
CA ASP A 220 21.63 1.71 2.33
C ASP A 220 22.79 1.93 1.34
N LEU A 221 22.68 2.94 0.47
CA LEU A 221 23.77 3.30 -0.47
C LEU A 221 25.04 3.76 0.26
N ILE A 222 24.91 4.50 1.37
CA ILE A 222 26.04 4.89 2.22
C ILE A 222 26.66 3.66 2.89
N LEU A 223 25.84 2.73 3.38
CA LEU A 223 26.31 1.48 3.98
C LEU A 223 27.08 0.64 2.96
N PHE A 224 26.55 0.48 1.75
CA PHE A 224 27.20 -0.27 0.66
C PHE A 224 28.44 0.44 0.08
N SER A 225 28.67 1.69 0.48
CA SER A 225 29.90 2.43 0.20
C SER A 225 31.04 2.11 1.17
N SER A 226 30.79 1.37 2.26
CA SER A 226 31.87 1.02 3.20
C SER A 226 32.86 0.02 2.60
N SER A 227 34.06 -0.06 3.21
CA SER A 227 35.09 -1.02 2.81
C SER A 227 34.63 -2.47 2.96
N ASP A 228 33.64 -2.75 3.83
CA ASP A 228 33.16 -4.10 4.07
C ASP A 228 32.36 -4.66 2.87
N TYR A 229 31.81 -3.77 2.03
CA TYR A 229 31.09 -4.10 0.79
C TYR A 229 31.91 -3.82 -0.47
N ASN A 230 33.23 -3.57 -0.35
CA ASN A 230 34.13 -3.23 -1.45
C ASN A 230 33.72 -1.99 -2.24
N TYR A 231 33.18 -0.96 -1.58
CA TYR A 231 32.76 0.30 -2.24
C TYR A 231 31.75 0.07 -3.39
N GLY A 232 30.82 -0.88 -3.22
CA GLY A 232 29.88 -1.30 -4.27
C GLY A 232 29.07 -0.13 -4.85
N THR A 233 28.65 0.83 -4.02
CA THR A 233 27.92 2.02 -4.48
C THR A 233 28.73 2.85 -5.48
N PHE A 234 30.01 3.11 -5.20
CA PHE A 234 30.84 3.92 -6.09
C PHE A 234 31.12 3.21 -7.42
N TRP A 235 31.40 1.90 -7.38
CA TRP A 235 31.59 1.11 -8.59
C TRP A 235 30.34 1.09 -9.46
N MET A 236 29.17 0.85 -8.86
CA MET A 236 27.91 0.82 -9.59
C MET A 236 27.51 2.20 -10.13
N MET A 237 27.75 3.26 -9.36
CA MET A 237 27.49 4.63 -9.82
C MET A 237 28.39 5.00 -11.00
N LEU A 238 29.69 4.72 -10.92
CA LEU A 238 30.64 4.97 -11.99
C LEU A 238 30.26 4.17 -13.24
N PHE A 239 29.91 2.89 -13.09
CA PHE A 239 29.43 2.04 -14.18
C PHE A 239 28.20 2.62 -14.88
N ILE A 240 27.18 3.04 -14.12
CA ILE A 240 25.96 3.63 -14.65
C ILE A 240 26.29 4.95 -15.37
N VAL A 241 27.09 5.83 -14.76
CA VAL A 241 27.44 7.13 -15.35
C VAL A 241 28.23 6.98 -16.65
N ILE A 242 29.23 6.08 -16.72
CA ILE A 242 30.00 5.86 -17.94
C ILE A 242 29.11 5.37 -19.08
N ILE A 243 28.25 4.39 -18.80
CA ILE A 243 27.39 3.80 -19.84
C ILE A 243 26.31 4.78 -20.27
N LEU A 244 25.72 5.54 -19.34
CA LEU A 244 24.77 6.60 -19.69
C LEU A 244 25.44 7.74 -20.48
N GLY A 245 26.67 8.10 -20.13
CA GLY A 245 27.46 9.07 -20.88
C GLY A 245 27.65 8.60 -22.32
N PHE A 246 28.10 7.37 -22.51
CA PHE A 246 28.24 6.77 -23.85
C PHE A 246 26.91 6.67 -24.61
N TRP A 247 25.84 6.26 -23.93
CA TRP A 247 24.50 6.17 -24.51
C TRP A 247 23.93 7.53 -24.93
N SER A 248 24.18 8.57 -24.14
CA SER A 248 23.80 9.96 -24.44
C SER A 248 24.54 10.49 -25.68
N PHE A 249 25.83 10.18 -25.83
CA PHE A 249 26.59 10.52 -27.04
C PHE A 249 26.11 9.79 -28.30
N GLN A 250 25.62 8.55 -28.16
CA GLN A 250 25.09 7.78 -29.30
C GLN A 250 23.66 8.17 -29.70
N ASN A 251 22.88 8.71 -28.77
CA ASN A 251 21.52 9.18 -29.02
C ASN A 251 21.42 10.68 -28.74
N PRO A 252 22.14 11.54 -29.49
CA PRO A 252 21.99 12.97 -29.34
C PRO A 252 20.54 13.33 -29.64
N GLU A 253 19.91 14.07 -28.74
CA GLU A 253 18.52 14.50 -28.88
C GLU A 253 18.31 15.17 -30.24
N LYS A 254 17.27 14.73 -30.96
CA LYS A 254 16.56 15.67 -31.83
C LYS A 254 16.03 16.73 -30.89
N LYS A 255 16.56 17.96 -30.99
CA LYS A 255 15.99 19.14 -30.37
C LYS A 255 14.51 19.20 -30.79
N GLU A 256 13.61 18.85 -29.89
CA GLU A 256 12.21 19.23 -30.02
C GLU A 256 12.20 20.75 -29.86
N GLY A 257 11.89 21.44 -30.96
CA GLY A 257 11.77 22.89 -31.01
C GLY A 257 10.44 23.37 -30.45
#